data_AF-A0A3D0NB31-F1
#
_entry.id   AF-A0A3D0NB31-F1
#
_cell.length_a   1.000
_cell.length_b   1.000
_cell.length_c   1.000
_cell.angle_alpha   90.00
_cell.angle_beta   90.00
_cell.angle_gamma   90.00
#
_symmetry.space_group_name_H-M   'P 1'
#
loop_
_entity.id
_entity.type
_entity.pdbx_description
1 polymer ?
#
loop_
_entity_poly.entity_id
_entity_poly.type
_entity_poly.pdbx_seq_one_letter_code
_entity_poly.pdbx_strand_id
1 'polypeptide(L)'
;DRIIVGEVRGGEALDMLQAMNTGHEGSLSTAHTNGPRDCLSRLETMVLMAGTELPSHAIRQQISSAVDLIVHQDRMRDGSRKITYITEVQRMEGEEIITQDLFTLKHHGVDDDGRLIVEHRAMGIQPLFVDKLAAEGIQLPPNMFILDDEPVRQRRSFFG
;
A
#
# COMPACT_ATOMS: atom_id res chain seq x y z
N ASP A 1 11.36 17.00 -6.48
CA ASP A 1 10.49 17.53 -5.41
C ASP A 1 9.52 16.47 -4.94
N ARG A 2 8.97 16.59 -3.73
CA ARG A 2 7.99 15.65 -3.16
C ARG A 2 6.70 16.39 -2.82
N ILE A 3 5.55 15.79 -3.12
CA ILE A 3 4.25 16.34 -2.71
C ILE A 3 3.68 15.43 -1.63
N ILE A 4 3.38 16.03 -0.47
CA ILE A 4 2.66 15.36 0.60
C ILE A 4 1.27 15.95 0.61
N VAL A 5 0.29 15.15 0.18
CA VAL A 5 -1.13 15.49 0.34
C VAL A 5 -1.58 14.82 1.63
N GLY A 6 -2.08 15.57 2.60
CA GLY A 6 -2.40 15.00 3.92
C GLY A 6 -3.42 13.88 3.82
N GLU A 7 -4.60 14.18 3.28
CA GLU A 7 -5.66 13.21 3.04
C GLU A 7 -6.45 13.62 1.79
N VAL A 8 -6.85 12.64 0.98
CA VAL A 8 -7.69 12.84 -0.21
C VAL A 8 -9.07 12.23 0.01
N ARG A 9 -10.10 13.01 -0.34
CA ARG A 9 -11.52 12.76 -0.07
C ARG A 9 -12.44 13.04 -1.27
N GLY A 10 -11.95 13.65 -2.35
CA GLY A 10 -12.77 14.04 -3.51
C GLY A 10 -11.97 14.32 -4.78
N GLY A 11 -12.49 15.23 -5.62
CA GLY A 11 -11.95 15.55 -6.95
C GLY A 11 -10.46 15.93 -6.99
N GLU A 12 -9.91 16.41 -5.88
CA GLU A 12 -8.48 16.71 -5.73
C GLU A 12 -7.58 15.47 -5.93
N ALA A 13 -8.14 14.27 -5.91
CA ALA A 13 -7.44 13.04 -6.30
C ALA A 13 -6.86 13.13 -7.71
N LEU A 14 -7.54 13.79 -8.65
CA LEU A 14 -7.02 13.95 -10.02
C LEU A 14 -5.75 14.81 -10.02
N ASP A 15 -5.77 15.95 -9.34
CA ASP A 15 -4.61 16.84 -9.24
C ASP A 15 -3.44 16.14 -8.53
N MET A 16 -3.73 15.40 -7.46
CA MET A 16 -2.73 14.58 -6.76
C MET A 16 -2.07 13.58 -7.70
N LEU A 17 -2.87 12.79 -8.43
CA LEU A 17 -2.36 11.76 -9.36
C LEU A 17 -1.56 12.39 -10.50
N GLN A 18 -1.99 13.52 -11.05
CA GLN A 18 -1.24 14.25 -12.07
C GLN A 18 0.10 14.73 -11.54
N ALA A 19 0.13 15.25 -10.32
CA ALA A 19 1.36 15.73 -9.71
C ALA A 19 2.33 14.56 -9.43
N MET A 20 1.83 13.43 -8.94
CA MET A 20 2.61 12.20 -8.75
C MET A 20 3.22 11.69 -10.06
N ASN A 21 2.46 11.71 -11.17
CA ASN A 21 2.91 11.24 -12.48
C ASN A 21 3.91 12.18 -13.19
N THR A 22 4.10 13.43 -12.75
CA THR A 22 4.88 14.45 -13.47
C THR A 22 6.22 14.80 -12.82
N GLY A 23 6.78 13.87 -12.02
CA GLY A 23 8.14 13.99 -11.48
C GLY A 23 8.23 14.37 -10.00
N HIS A 24 7.14 14.19 -9.24
CA HIS A 24 7.15 14.30 -7.78
C HIS A 24 7.34 12.92 -7.13
N GLU A 25 8.46 12.27 -7.43
CA GLU A 25 8.78 10.95 -6.88
C GLU A 25 8.87 10.99 -5.34
N GLY A 26 8.34 9.96 -4.68
CA GLY A 26 8.27 9.92 -3.22
C GLY A 26 7.14 10.76 -2.62
N SER A 27 6.13 11.10 -3.42
CA SER A 27 4.87 11.68 -2.94
C SER A 27 4.10 10.71 -2.06
N LEU A 28 3.33 11.24 -1.12
CA LEU A 28 2.56 10.45 -0.16
C LEU A 28 1.20 11.07 0.08
N SER A 29 0.19 10.21 0.25
CA SER A 29 -1.14 10.63 0.65
C SER A 29 -1.80 9.59 1.54
N THR A 30 -2.89 9.99 2.22
CA THR A 30 -3.75 9.09 2.98
C THR A 30 -5.19 9.13 2.44
N ALA A 31 -5.89 8.01 2.57
CA ALA A 31 -7.29 7.90 2.19
C ALA A 31 -7.99 6.92 3.14
N HIS A 32 -9.27 7.17 3.41
CA HIS A 32 -10.12 6.23 4.14
C HIS A 32 -10.58 5.11 3.22
N THR A 33 -10.23 3.87 3.54
CA THR A 33 -10.50 2.69 2.71
C THR A 33 -10.65 1.46 3.61
N ASN A 34 -11.28 0.40 3.11
CA ASN A 34 -11.46 -0.88 3.80
C ASN A 34 -10.42 -1.93 3.39
N GLY A 35 -9.41 -1.54 2.61
CA GLY A 35 -8.36 -2.41 2.12
C GLY A 35 -7.70 -1.88 0.85
N PRO A 36 -6.61 -2.51 0.38
CA PRO A 36 -5.86 -2.06 -0.78
C PRO A 36 -6.68 -1.97 -2.07
N ARG A 37 -7.54 -2.95 -2.35
CA ARG A 37 -8.41 -2.91 -3.54
C ARG A 37 -9.49 -1.83 -3.45
N ASP A 38 -10.10 -1.65 -2.28
CA ASP A 38 -11.07 -0.57 -2.03
C ASP A 38 -10.41 0.80 -2.17
N CYS A 39 -9.14 0.95 -1.79
CA CYS A 39 -8.37 2.16 -2.02
C CYS A 39 -8.33 2.56 -3.50
N LEU A 40 -8.02 1.61 -4.39
CA LEU A 40 -7.98 1.86 -5.83
C LEU A 40 -9.37 2.26 -6.37
N SER A 41 -10.42 1.55 -5.97
CA SER A 41 -11.80 1.87 -6.39
C SER A 41 -12.27 3.23 -5.87
N ARG A 42 -11.87 3.63 -4.66
CA ARG A 42 -12.17 4.94 -4.10
C ARG A 42 -11.38 6.05 -4.81
N LEU A 43 -10.11 5.83 -5.12
CA LEU A 43 -9.34 6.77 -5.95
C LEU A 43 -10.00 7.00 -7.30
N GLU A 44 -10.46 5.94 -7.97
CA GLU A 44 -11.19 6.06 -9.23
C GLU A 44 -12.46 6.91 -9.06
N THR A 45 -13.25 6.63 -8.01
CA THR A 45 -14.47 7.40 -7.70
C THR A 45 -14.15 8.86 -7.40
N MET A 46 -13.10 9.14 -6.62
CA MET A 46 -12.67 10.48 -6.27
C MET A 46 -12.23 11.27 -7.50
N VAL A 47 -11.54 10.65 -8.46
CA VAL A 47 -11.22 11.29 -9.74
C VAL A 47 -12.48 11.63 -10.54
N LEU A 48 -13.48 10.74 -10.58
CA LEU A 48 -14.76 11.03 -11.25
C LEU A 48 -15.48 12.25 -10.63
N MET A 49 -15.31 12.50 -9.34
CA MET A 49 -15.88 13.68 -8.66
C MET A 49 -15.23 15.01 -9.10
N ALA A 50 -14.07 14.98 -9.76
CA ALA A 50 -13.44 16.18 -10.33
C ALA A 50 -14.25 16.77 -11.51
N GLY A 51 -15.29 16.08 -11.97
CA GLY A 51 -16.16 16.54 -13.05
C GLY A 51 -15.54 16.44 -14.45
N THR A 52 -14.41 15.72 -14.58
CA THR A 52 -13.77 15.47 -15.86
C THR A 52 -14.32 14.18 -16.48
N GLU A 53 -14.67 14.20 -17.77
CA GLU A 53 -15.11 13.02 -18.50
C GLU A 53 -13.90 12.19 -18.96
N LEU A 54 -13.29 11.47 -18.03
CA LEU A 54 -12.24 10.49 -18.33
C LEU A 54 -12.85 9.09 -18.40
N PRO A 55 -12.53 8.28 -19.43
CA PRO A 55 -12.86 6.86 -19.42
C PRO A 55 -12.26 6.16 -18.20
N SER A 56 -12.99 5.21 -17.61
CA SER A 56 -12.55 4.44 -16.43
C SER A 56 -11.15 3.84 -16.62
N HIS A 57 -10.86 3.25 -17.79
CA HIS A 57 -9.53 2.70 -18.10
C HIS A 57 -8.41 3.75 -17.98
N ALA A 58 -8.66 5.00 -18.39
CA ALA A 58 -7.66 6.07 -18.34
C ALA A 58 -7.41 6.54 -16.91
N ILE A 59 -8.44 6.54 -16.06
CA ILE A 59 -8.31 6.84 -14.64
C ILE A 59 -7.46 5.76 -13.95
N ARG A 60 -7.78 4.48 -14.22
CA ARG A 60 -7.01 3.34 -13.69
C ARG A 60 -5.57 3.36 -14.15
N GLN A 61 -5.32 3.74 -15.41
CA GLN A 61 -3.97 3.92 -15.94
C GLN A 61 -3.21 4.97 -15.13
N GLN A 62 -3.82 6.13 -14.87
CA GLN A 62 -3.21 7.18 -14.05
C GLN A 62 -2.93 6.72 -12.61
N ILE A 63 -3.85 5.96 -12.00
CA ILE A 63 -3.66 5.41 -10.65
C ILE A 63 -2.49 4.42 -10.63
N SER A 64 -2.47 3.44 -11.54
CA SER A 64 -1.42 2.41 -11.61
C SER A 64 -0.03 2.98 -11.91
N SER A 65 0.03 4.13 -12.58
CA SER A 65 1.28 4.84 -12.88
C SER A 65 1.77 5.70 -11.71
N ALA A 66 0.85 6.24 -10.91
CA ALA A 66 1.18 7.16 -9.82
C ALA A 66 1.47 6.45 -8.48
N VAL A 67 0.80 5.32 -8.23
CA VAL A 67 0.84 4.64 -6.95
C VAL A 67 1.73 3.41 -7.07
N ASP A 68 2.85 3.39 -6.35
CA ASP A 68 3.74 2.22 -6.28
C ASP A 68 3.31 1.25 -5.15
N LEU A 69 2.84 1.79 -4.02
CA LEU A 69 2.64 1.04 -2.78
C LEU A 69 1.44 1.55 -1.97
N ILE A 70 0.66 0.61 -1.43
CA ILE A 70 -0.39 0.88 -0.45
C ILE A 70 -0.01 0.23 0.89
N VAL A 71 0.09 1.05 1.94
CA VAL A 71 0.24 0.56 3.32
C VAL A 71 -1.11 0.72 4.02
N HIS A 72 -1.83 -0.40 4.18
CA HIS A 72 -3.14 -0.39 4.78
C HIS A 72 -3.06 -0.64 6.29
N GLN A 73 -3.65 0.26 7.07
CA GLN A 73 -3.72 0.17 8.52
C GLN A 73 -5.17 0.06 8.98
N ASP A 74 -5.44 -0.87 9.89
CA ASP A 74 -6.77 -1.08 10.45
C ASP A 74 -6.76 -1.01 11.99
N ARG A 75 -7.91 -0.69 12.58
CA ARG A 75 -8.15 -0.72 14.03
C ARG A 75 -8.63 -2.11 14.40
N MET A 76 -7.80 -2.82 15.13
CA MET A 76 -8.06 -4.18 15.59
C MET A 76 -9.11 -4.23 16.70
N ARG A 77 -9.60 -5.44 17.01
CA ARG A 77 -10.62 -5.69 18.04
C ARG A 77 -10.16 -5.32 19.46
N ASP A 78 -8.86 -5.40 19.73
CA ASP A 78 -8.25 -4.95 21.00
C ASP A 78 -8.02 -3.42 21.05
N GLY A 79 -8.49 -2.69 20.03
CA GLY A 79 -8.35 -1.25 19.92
C GLY A 79 -7.00 -0.78 19.37
N SER A 80 -6.02 -1.68 19.19
CA SER A 80 -4.72 -1.34 18.62
C SER A 80 -4.84 -1.02 17.12
N ARG A 81 -3.93 -0.19 16.60
CA ARG A 81 -3.77 0.02 15.16
C ARG A 81 -2.65 -0.86 14.65
N LYS A 82 -2.89 -1.61 13.58
CA LYS A 82 -1.89 -2.48 12.95
C LYS A 82 -1.92 -2.29 11.45
N ILE A 83 -0.75 -2.36 10.83
CA ILE A 83 -0.65 -2.52 9.38
C ILE A 83 -1.15 -3.93 9.08
N THR A 84 -2.18 -4.04 8.23
CA THR A 84 -2.76 -5.34 7.86
C THR A 84 -2.26 -5.83 6.53
N TYR A 85 -1.96 -4.90 5.61
CA TYR A 85 -1.43 -5.18 4.29
C TYR A 85 -0.36 -4.15 3.92
N ILE A 86 0.69 -4.63 3.28
CA ILE A 86 1.57 -3.82 2.45
C ILE A 86 1.46 -4.39 1.05
N THR A 87 0.85 -3.63 0.14
CA THR A 87 0.45 -4.10 -1.18
C THR A 87 1.13 -3.27 -2.24
N GLU A 88 1.88 -3.93 -3.11
CA GLU A 88 2.39 -3.32 -4.34
C GLU A 88 1.23 -3.10 -5.31
N VAL A 89 1.23 -1.92 -5.92
CA VAL A 89 0.39 -1.61 -7.07
C VAL A 89 1.27 -1.73 -8.31
N GLN A 90 0.88 -2.62 -9.21
CA GLN A 90 1.62 -2.88 -10.44
C GLN A 90 0.91 -2.21 -11.63
N ARG A 91 1.29 -2.61 -12.83
CA ARG A 91 0.63 -2.20 -14.08
C ARG A 91 -0.81 -2.71 -14.20
N MET A 92 -1.51 -2.19 -15.20
CA MET A 92 -2.78 -2.75 -15.63
C MET A 92 -2.59 -4.04 -16.44
N GLU A 93 -3.53 -4.97 -16.30
CA GLU A 93 -3.75 -6.08 -17.22
C GLU A 93 -5.20 -6.05 -17.72
N GLY A 94 -5.38 -5.70 -19.00
CA GLY A 94 -6.70 -5.38 -19.53
C GLY A 94 -7.27 -4.14 -18.85
N GLU A 95 -8.43 -4.30 -18.19
CA GLU A 95 -9.16 -3.21 -17.51
C GLU A 95 -8.85 -3.12 -16.00
N GLU A 96 -8.06 -4.05 -15.46
CA GLU A 96 -7.83 -4.18 -14.02
C GLU A 96 -6.42 -3.76 -13.63
N ILE A 97 -6.29 -3.10 -12.48
CA ILE A 97 -4.99 -2.82 -11.86
C ILE A 97 -4.53 -4.06 -11.12
N ILE A 98 -3.35 -4.57 -11.47
CA ILE A 98 -2.75 -5.70 -10.77
C ILE A 98 -2.16 -5.23 -9.45
N THR A 99 -2.40 -6.00 -8.40
CA THR A 99 -1.90 -5.74 -7.05
C THR A 99 -1.33 -7.01 -6.46
N GLN A 100 -0.31 -6.85 -5.62
CA GLN A 100 0.36 -7.97 -4.99
C GLN A 100 0.69 -7.64 -3.53
N ASP A 101 0.18 -8.44 -2.61
CA ASP A 101 0.49 -8.28 -1.19
C ASP A 101 1.94 -8.72 -0.96
N LEU A 102 2.76 -7.80 -0.46
CA LEU A 102 4.15 -8.05 -0.06
C LEU A 102 4.21 -8.54 1.37
N PHE A 103 3.36 -7.97 2.23
CA PHE A 103 3.19 -8.38 3.62
C PHE A 103 1.73 -8.44 4.02
N THR A 104 1.39 -9.44 4.83
CA THR A 104 0.07 -9.57 5.47
C THR A 104 0.21 -9.77 6.98
N LEU A 105 -0.79 -9.31 7.73
CA LEU A 105 -0.86 -9.54 9.17
C LEU A 105 -1.51 -10.91 9.47
N LYS A 106 -0.78 -11.79 10.16
CA LYS A 106 -1.28 -13.06 10.69
C LYS A 106 -1.65 -12.92 12.14
N HIS A 107 -2.82 -13.45 12.50
CA HIS A 107 -3.32 -13.48 13.86
C HIS A 107 -3.11 -14.85 14.49
N HIS A 108 -2.45 -14.88 15.65
CA HIS A 108 -2.08 -16.10 16.36
C HIS A 108 -2.90 -16.34 17.63
N GLY A 109 -3.85 -15.45 17.94
CA GLY A 109 -4.68 -15.51 19.14
C GLY A 109 -4.56 -14.25 19.99
N VAL A 110 -4.96 -14.37 21.25
CA VAL A 110 -4.84 -13.31 22.26
C VAL A 110 -3.95 -13.75 23.41
N ASP A 111 -3.26 -12.81 24.04
CA ASP A 111 -2.52 -13.05 25.29
C ASP A 111 -3.45 -13.02 26.52
N ASP A 112 -2.89 -13.25 27.70
CA ASP A 112 -3.63 -13.30 28.97
C ASP A 112 -4.29 -11.94 29.32
N ASP A 113 -3.79 -10.83 28.76
CA ASP A 113 -4.34 -9.49 28.92
C ASP A 113 -5.40 -9.15 27.85
N GLY A 114 -5.72 -10.10 26.97
CA GLY A 114 -6.69 -9.94 25.87
C GLY A 114 -6.16 -9.16 24.67
N ARG A 115 -4.85 -8.92 24.58
CA ARG A 115 -4.22 -8.24 23.44
C ARG A 115 -3.95 -9.22 22.31
N LEU A 116 -4.06 -8.74 21.07
CA LEU A 116 -3.86 -9.61 19.91
C LEU A 116 -2.38 -9.92 19.72
N ILE A 117 -2.10 -11.22 19.58
CA ILE A 117 -0.79 -11.74 19.17
C ILE A 117 -0.79 -11.78 17.64
N VAL A 118 0.03 -10.92 17.03
CA VAL A 118 0.07 -10.75 15.58
C VAL A 118 1.50 -10.77 15.04
N GLU A 119 1.63 -11.15 13.78
CA GLU A 119 2.90 -11.21 13.05
C GLU A 119 2.71 -10.67 11.64
N HIS A 120 3.62 -9.79 11.19
CA HIS A 120 3.68 -9.45 9.77
C HIS A 120 4.46 -10.56 9.04
N ARG A 121 3.83 -11.17 8.03
CA ARG A 121 4.45 -12.18 7.19
C ARG A 121 4.69 -11.66 5.79
N ALA A 122 5.92 -11.77 5.33
CA ALA A 122 6.27 -11.61 3.93
C ALA A 122 5.59 -12.70 3.08
N MET A 123 5.25 -12.35 1.85
CA MET A 123 4.52 -13.24 0.93
C MET A 123 5.43 -13.95 -0.08
N GLY A 124 6.76 -13.81 0.01
CA GLY A 124 7.72 -14.50 -0.87
C GLY A 124 7.92 -13.85 -2.22
N ILE A 125 7.48 -12.61 -2.36
CA ILE A 125 7.42 -11.91 -3.64
C ILE A 125 8.39 -10.74 -3.59
N GLN A 126 9.30 -10.70 -4.55
CA GLN A 126 10.14 -9.54 -4.75
C GLN A 126 9.36 -8.44 -5.48
N PRO A 127 9.22 -7.23 -4.90
CA PRO A 127 8.54 -6.13 -5.56
C PRO A 127 9.31 -5.65 -6.80
N LEU A 128 8.58 -5.13 -7.78
CA LEU A 128 9.12 -4.56 -9.02
C LEU A 128 9.81 -3.21 -8.76
N PHE A 129 9.36 -2.45 -7.75
CA PHE A 129 9.96 -1.15 -7.41
C PHE A 129 11.29 -1.24 -6.66
N VAL A 130 11.82 -2.45 -6.36
CA VAL A 130 13.10 -2.61 -5.64
C VAL A 130 14.25 -1.95 -6.42
N ASP A 131 14.28 -2.11 -7.74
CA ASP A 131 15.33 -1.53 -8.57
C ASP A 131 15.24 0.02 -8.59
N LYS A 132 14.02 0.56 -8.56
CA LYS A 132 13.77 2.01 -8.43
C LYS A 132 14.30 2.55 -7.10
N LEU A 133 14.03 1.84 -6.00
CA LEU A 133 14.57 2.20 -4.69
C LEU A 133 16.10 2.15 -4.66
N ALA A 134 16.70 1.10 -5.24
CA ALA A 134 18.14 0.96 -5.31
C ALA A 134 18.81 2.10 -6.12
N ALA A 135 18.20 2.51 -7.23
CA ALA A 135 18.64 3.65 -8.04
C ALA A 135 18.63 4.97 -7.25
N GLU A 136 17.67 5.14 -6.34
CA GLU A 136 17.58 6.25 -5.40
C GLU A 136 18.47 6.09 -4.15
N GLY A 137 19.36 5.09 -4.14
CA GLY A 137 20.30 4.83 -3.04
C GLY A 137 19.67 4.14 -1.82
N ILE A 138 18.42 3.68 -1.93
CA ILE A 138 17.71 2.95 -0.87
C ILE A 138 17.94 1.46 -1.05
N GLN A 139 18.82 0.89 -0.22
CA GLN A 139 19.08 -0.54 -0.20
C GLN A 139 18.14 -1.24 0.79
N LEU A 140 17.32 -2.16 0.30
CA LEU A 140 16.46 -2.99 1.14
C LEU A 140 17.21 -4.23 1.63
N PRO A 141 16.91 -4.75 2.83
CA PRO A 141 17.48 -6.01 3.29
C PRO A 141 17.17 -7.15 2.31
N PRO A 142 18.15 -8.00 1.95
CA PRO A 142 17.99 -9.02 0.90
C PRO A 142 16.96 -10.10 1.26
N ASN A 143 16.67 -10.26 2.56
CA ASN A 143 15.70 -11.23 3.07
C ASN A 143 14.35 -10.60 3.45
N MET A 144 14.12 -9.32 3.16
CA MET A 144 12.92 -8.60 3.59
C MET A 144 11.62 -9.26 3.07
N PHE A 145 11.63 -9.80 1.85
CA PHE A 145 10.43 -10.33 1.19
C PHE A 145 10.42 -11.87 1.07
N ILE A 146 11.40 -12.56 1.65
CA ILE A 146 11.46 -14.02 1.61
C ILE A 146 10.34 -14.60 2.49
N LEU A 147 9.71 -15.70 2.05
CA LEU A 147 8.77 -16.43 2.89
C LEU A 147 9.48 -16.91 4.16
N ASP A 148 9.05 -16.36 5.29
CA ASP A 148 9.48 -16.85 6.59
C ASP A 148 8.54 -17.96 7.03
N ASP A 149 9.02 -19.21 6.97
CA ASP A 149 8.28 -20.38 7.49
C ASP A 149 8.42 -20.54 9.03
N GLU A 150 9.35 -19.82 9.66
CA GLU A 150 9.64 -19.96 11.09
C GLU A 150 8.56 -19.32 11.99
N PRO A 151 8.06 -20.04 13.02
CA PRO A 151 7.07 -19.49 13.95
C PRO A 151 7.65 -18.44 14.92
N VAL A 152 6.85 -17.41 15.18
CA VAL A 152 7.11 -16.20 16.01
C VAL A 152 7.87 -16.44 17.31
N ARG A 153 7.71 -17.60 17.96
CA ARG A 153 8.31 -17.88 19.28
C ARG A 153 9.84 -17.81 19.32
N GLN A 154 10.54 -17.79 18.17
CA GLN A 154 12.00 -17.74 18.13
C GLN A 154 12.60 -16.37 17.76
N ARG A 155 11.81 -15.36 17.38
CA ARG A 155 12.37 -14.06 16.95
C ARG A 155 12.30 -13.03 18.06
N ARG A 156 13.47 -12.59 18.54
CA ARG A 156 13.61 -11.31 19.26
C ARG A 156 13.25 -10.20 18.27
N SER A 157 12.31 -9.34 18.65
CA SER A 157 11.76 -8.27 17.82
C SER A 157 12.87 -7.38 17.23
N PHE A 158 12.80 -7.14 15.91
CA PHE A 158 13.63 -6.19 15.16
C PHE A 158 12.89 -4.87 14.85
N PHE A 159 11.64 -4.75 15.28
CA PHE A 159 10.86 -3.52 15.18
C PHE A 159 10.41 -3.13 16.59
N GLY A 160 11.17 -2.21 17.18
CA GLY A 160 10.82 -1.43 18.37
C GLY A 160 10.56 0.02 17.97
#